data_AF-A0A533ZRX3-F1
#
_entry.id   AF-A0A533ZRX3-F1
#
_cell.length_a   1.000
_cell.length_b   1.000
_cell.length_c   1.000
_cell.angle_alpha   90.00
_cell.angle_beta   90.00
_cell.angle_gamma   90.00
#
_symmetry.space_group_name_H-M   'P 1'
#
loop_
_entity.id
_entity.type
_entity.pdbx_description
1 polymer ?
#
loop_
_entity_poly.entity_id
_entity_poly.type
_entity_poly.pdbx_seq_one_letter_code
_entity_poly.pdbx_strand_id
1 'polypeptide(L)' 'MAFPRHRMRRLRQNEPLRRMVRETRLSSSDLIYPLFVT' A
#
# COMPACT_ATOMS: atom_id res chain seq x y z
N MET A 1 3.20 3.55 24.02
CA MET A 1 2.09 2.55 24.01
C MET A 1 2.68 1.15 24.04
N ALA A 2 2.12 0.24 24.84
CA ALA A 2 2.63 -1.12 25.01
C ALA A 2 1.61 -2.18 24.57
N PHE A 3 2.10 -3.35 24.17
CA PHE A 3 1.30 -4.55 24.06
C PHE A 3 0.77 -4.94 25.47
N PRO A 4 -0.46 -5.47 25.61
CA PRO A 4 -1.42 -5.92 24.58
C PRO A 4 -2.40 -4.84 24.09
N ARG A 5 -2.35 -3.62 24.67
CA ARG A 5 -3.29 -2.53 24.34
C ARG A 5 -3.16 -2.08 22.89
N HIS A 6 -1.92 -1.94 22.40
CA HIS A 6 -1.67 -1.57 21.00
C HIS A 6 -1.14 -2.77 20.22
N ARG A 7 -1.90 -3.21 19.21
CA ARG A 7 -1.61 -4.40 18.39
C ARG A 7 -1.58 -4.04 16.92
N MET A 8 -0.39 -3.69 16.43
CA MET A 8 -0.14 -3.31 15.03
C MET A 8 -0.62 -4.34 14.00
N ARG A 9 -0.67 -5.62 14.38
CA ARG A 9 -1.12 -6.71 13.51
C ARG A 9 -2.62 -6.68 13.19
N ARG A 10 -3.45 -5.94 13.95
CA ARG A 10 -4.92 -5.87 13.75
C ARG A 10 -5.28 -5.37 12.35
N LEU A 11 -4.58 -4.35 11.86
CA LEU A 11 -4.83 -3.77 10.54
C LEU A 11 -4.29 -4.63 9.37
N ARG A 12 -3.52 -5.69 9.68
CA ARG A 12 -2.88 -6.57 8.68
C ARG A 12 -3.58 -7.92 8.51
N GLN A 13 -4.73 -8.12 9.17
CA GLN A 13 -5.40 -9.42 9.29
C GLN A 13 -5.91 -9.99 7.95
N ASN A 14 -6.37 -9.17 7.02
CA ASN A 14 -6.88 -9.61 5.73
C ASN A 14 -6.60 -8.57 4.63
N GLU A 15 -6.81 -8.98 3.37
CA GLU A 15 -6.54 -8.13 2.22
C GLU A 15 -7.43 -6.87 2.17
N PRO A 16 -8.75 -6.94 2.42
CA PRO A 16 -9.59 -5.74 2.46
C PRO A 16 -9.11 -4.69 3.47
N LEU A 17 -8.77 -5.09 4.70
CA LEU A 17 -8.26 -4.17 5.73
C LEU A 17 -6.94 -3.52 5.28
N ARG A 18 -6.01 -4.30 4.73
CA ARG A 18 -4.74 -3.77 4.21
C ARG A 18 -4.95 -2.79 3.06
N ARG A 19 -5.92 -3.05 2.18
CA ARG A 19 -6.27 -2.16 1.07
C ARG A 19 -6.82 -0.82 1.56
N MET A 20 -7.67 -0.82 2.59
CA MET A 20 -8.25 0.41 3.15
C MET A 20 -7.20 1.31 3.81
N VAL A 21 -6.27 0.74 4.57
CA VAL A 21 -5.25 1.51 5.31
C VAL A 21 -3.97 1.79 4.52
N ARG A 22 -3.91 1.43 3.23
CA ARG A 22 -2.71 1.60 2.41
C ARG A 22 -2.41 3.09 2.18
N GLU A 23 -1.20 3.51 2.53
CA GLU A 23 -0.74 4.89 2.35
C GLU A 23 -0.30 5.14 0.90
N THR A 24 0.53 4.25 0.33
CA THR A 24 1.06 4.39 -1.03
C THR A 24 0.15 3.75 -2.08
N ARG A 25 -0.16 4.50 -3.14
CA ARG A 25 -0.87 4.01 -4.34
C ARG A 25 -0.01 4.28 -5.57
N LEU A 26 -0.16 3.45 -6.58
CA LEU A 26 0.52 3.58 -7.87
C LEU A 26 -0.50 3.31 -8.98
N SER A 27 -0.55 4.19 -9.98
CA SER A 27 -1.32 4.02 -11.21
C SER A 27 -0.44 4.21 -12.45
N SER A 28 -0.95 3.81 -13.62
CA SER A 28 -0.26 3.99 -14.89
C SER A 28 0.05 5.45 -15.22
N SER A 29 -0.71 6.41 -14.67
CA SER A 29 -0.44 7.84 -14.74
C SER A 29 0.89 8.26 -14.14
N ASP A 30 1.40 7.47 -13.19
CA ASP A 30 2.63 7.78 -12.45
C ASP A 30 3.86 7.23 -13.18
N LEU A 31 3.65 6.49 -14.28
CA LEU A 31 4.68 5.83 -15.04
C LEU A 31 5.06 6.67 -16.27
N ILE A 32 6.36 6.70 -16.55
CA ILE A 32 6.89 7.19 -17.83
C ILE A 32 7.01 5.97 -18.74
N TYR A 33 6.54 6.08 -19.98
CA TYR A 33 6.70 5.07 -21.02
C TYR A 33 7.62 5.57 -22.15
N PRO A 34 8.94 5.35 -22.03
CA PRO A 34 9.89 5.77 -23.06
C PRO A 34 9.71 4.95 -24.33
N LEU A 35 9.68 5.64 -25.48
CA LEU A 35 9.68 5.05 -26.81
C LEU A 35 10.97 5.42 -27.53
N PHE A 36 11.66 4.41 -28.05
CA PHE A 36 12.88 4.58 -28.83
C PHE A 36 12.58 4.21 -30.28
N VAL A 37 12.92 5.10 -31.20
CA VAL A 37 12.76 4.91 -32.65
C VAL A 37 14.12 5.13 -33.29
N THR A 38 14.44 4.31 -34.28
CA THR A 38 15.68 4.35 -35.06
C THR A 38 15.59 5.35 -36.21
#